data_AF-A0A662P8M6-F1
#
_entry.id   AF-A0A662P8M6-F1
#
_cell.length_a   1.000
_cell.length_b   1.000
_cell.length_c   1.000
_cell.angle_alpha   90.00
_cell.angle_beta   90.00
_cell.angle_gamma   90.00
#
_symmetry.space_group_name_H-M   'P 1'
#
loop_
_entity.id
_entity.type
_entity.pdbx_description
1 polymer ?
#
loop_
_entity_poly.entity_id
_entity_poly.type
_entity_poly.pdbx_seq_one_letter_code
_entity_poly.pdbx_strand_id
1 'polypeptide(L)'
;MSWETLYKKSLDHIKELNSVKNILLGYNIDIDLVKYVTQDFVDKKQIEKYYLKDKLKTMEDFFSGLFYSMELGKGFEVQINKELYKKLLNFSYDEERMGGQAGIMANLLSFFSIENIIV
;
A
#
# COMPACT_ATOMS: atom_id res chain seq x y z
N MET A 1 36.46 1.47 0.49
CA MET A 1 35.48 0.37 0.51
C MET A 1 34.28 0.82 -0.31
N SER A 2 33.83 0.05 -1.30
CA SER A 2 32.71 0.45 -2.17
C SER A 2 31.35 0.07 -1.55
N TRP A 3 30.28 0.74 -1.98
CA TRP A 3 28.91 0.36 -1.65
C TRP A 3 28.60 -1.08 -2.03
N GLU A 4 29.09 -1.56 -3.18
CA GLU A 4 28.91 -2.95 -3.60
C GLU A 4 29.51 -3.93 -2.59
N THR A 5 30.69 -3.62 -2.06
CA THR A 5 31.36 -4.44 -1.04
C THR A 5 30.55 -4.46 0.26
N LEU A 6 29.99 -3.31 0.66
CA LEU A 6 29.15 -3.21 1.85
C LEU A 6 27.86 -4.03 1.70
N TYR A 7 27.14 -3.87 0.59
CA TYR A 7 25.91 -4.63 0.32
C TYR A 7 26.14 -6.14 0.32
N LYS A 8 27.19 -6.62 -0.37
CA LYS A 8 27.53 -8.05 -0.40
C LYS A 8 27.78 -8.60 1.00
N LYS A 9 28.54 -7.88 1.83
CA LYS A 9 28.77 -8.25 3.23
C LYS A 9 27.49 -8.22 4.06
N SER A 10 26.62 -7.23 3.86
CA SER A 10 25.34 -7.13 4.58
C SER A 10 24.41 -8.30 4.29
N LEU A 11 24.40 -8.83 3.07
CA LEU A 11 23.57 -10.00 2.71
C LEU A 11 23.99 -11.26 3.48
N ASP A 12 25.28 -11.41 3.82
CA ASP A 12 25.75 -12.56 4.61
C ASP A 12 25.13 -12.62 6.02
N HIS A 13 24.59 -11.49 6.51
CA HIS A 13 23.91 -11.38 7.80
C HIS A 13 22.42 -11.75 7.74
N ILE A 14 21.81 -11.88 6.56
CA ILE A 14 20.39 -12.28 6.43
C ILE A 14 20.12 -13.63 7.11
N LYS A 15 21.10 -14.55 7.07
CA LYS A 15 21.01 -15.86 7.74
C LYS A 15 20.79 -15.76 9.25
N GLU A 16 21.11 -14.62 9.87
CA GLU A 16 20.86 -14.39 11.30
C GLU A 16 19.37 -14.32 11.61
N LEU A 17 18.51 -14.00 10.62
CA LEU A 17 17.05 -14.09 10.76
C LEU A 17 16.58 -15.50 11.10
N ASN A 18 17.32 -16.55 10.70
CA ASN A 18 17.00 -17.93 11.07
C ASN A 18 17.17 -18.20 12.58
N SER A 19 17.83 -17.31 13.32
CA SER A 19 17.91 -17.41 14.78
C SER A 19 16.67 -16.85 15.48
N VAL A 20 15.83 -16.09 14.77
CA VAL A 20 14.59 -15.55 15.30
C VAL A 20 13.53 -16.64 15.29
N LYS A 21 13.13 -17.09 16.49
CA LYS A 21 12.12 -18.15 16.64
C LYS A 21 10.70 -17.63 16.50
N ASN A 22 10.39 -16.48 17.09
CA ASN A 22 9.03 -15.99 17.25
C ASN A 22 8.93 -14.51 16.91
N ILE A 23 7.90 -14.13 16.14
CA ILE A 23 7.54 -12.74 15.86
C ILE A 23 6.04 -12.55 16.05
N LEU A 24 5.65 -11.48 16.74
CA LEU A 24 4.27 -11.00 16.83
C LEU A 24 4.11 -9.78 15.91
N LEU A 25 3.11 -9.80 15.04
CA LEU A 25 2.80 -8.74 14.08
C LEU A 25 1.37 -8.24 14.32
N GLY A 26 1.19 -6.94 14.50
CA GLY A 26 -0.14 -6.36 14.67
C GLY A 26 -0.14 -4.85 14.43
N TYR A 27 -1.31 -4.23 14.24
CA TYR A 27 -2.66 -4.85 14.29
C TYR A 27 -3.40 -4.83 12.95
N ASN A 28 -2.95 -4.05 11.96
CA ASN A 28 -3.72 -3.86 10.74
C ASN A 28 -3.43 -4.96 9.71
N ILE A 29 -4.49 -5.67 9.37
CA ILE A 29 -4.55 -6.66 8.29
C ILE A 29 -5.83 -6.35 7.52
N ASP A 30 -5.68 -6.14 6.21
CA ASP A 30 -6.77 -5.77 5.32
C ASP A 30 -6.50 -6.27 3.89
N ILE A 31 -7.40 -5.92 2.97
CA ILE A 31 -7.28 -6.28 1.55
C ILE A 31 -7.04 -4.99 0.77
N ASP A 32 -5.91 -4.95 0.07
CA ASP A 32 -5.56 -3.89 -0.87
C ASP A 32 -6.17 -4.20 -2.24
N LEU A 33 -7.05 -3.32 -2.71
CA LEU A 33 -7.54 -3.32 -4.08
C LEU A 33 -6.79 -2.27 -4.89
N VAL A 34 -5.98 -2.70 -5.86
CA VAL A 34 -5.07 -1.83 -6.61
C VAL A 34 -5.63 -1.57 -8.01
N LYS A 35 -5.66 -0.28 -8.39
CA LYS A 35 -6.03 0.18 -9.73
C LYS A 35 -4.84 0.90 -10.36
N TYR A 36 -4.44 0.48 -11.55
CA TYR A 36 -3.47 1.20 -12.36
C TYR A 36 -4.14 2.37 -13.07
N VAL A 37 -3.66 3.59 -12.79
CA VAL A 37 -4.17 4.80 -13.42
C VAL A 37 -3.43 5.07 -14.73
N THR A 38 -4.18 5.11 -15.83
CA THR A 38 -3.67 5.38 -17.19
C THR A 38 -4.01 6.80 -17.65
N GLN A 39 -3.37 7.30 -18.71
CA GLN A 39 -3.71 8.61 -19.28
C GLN A 39 -5.20 8.68 -19.68
N ASP A 40 -5.71 7.65 -20.37
CA ASP A 40 -7.13 7.55 -20.74
C ASP A 40 -8.09 7.64 -19.55
N PHE A 41 -7.66 7.16 -18.38
CA PHE A 41 -8.42 7.27 -17.15
C PHE A 41 -8.48 8.71 -16.67
N VAL A 42 -7.34 9.41 -16.71
CA VAL A 42 -7.21 10.82 -16.31
C VAL A 42 -8.01 11.72 -17.22
N ASP A 43 -7.86 11.58 -18.54
CA ASP A 43 -8.48 12.46 -19.55
C ASP A 43 -10.02 12.43 -19.49
N LYS A 44 -10.59 11.30 -19.06
CA LYS A 44 -12.04 11.14 -18.87
C LYS A 44 -12.57 11.87 -17.63
N LYS A 45 -11.71 12.46 -16.80
CA LYS A 45 -12.08 13.13 -15.54
C LYS A 45 -11.75 14.61 -15.65
N GLN A 46 -12.78 15.41 -15.92
CA GLN A 46 -12.66 16.87 -15.91
C GLN A 46 -12.82 17.39 -14.48
N ILE A 47 -11.72 17.79 -13.86
CA ILE A 47 -11.72 18.42 -12.53
C ILE A 47 -10.92 19.71 -12.62
N GLU A 48 -11.56 20.82 -12.26
CA GLU A 48 -11.00 22.17 -12.39
C GLU A 48 -9.96 22.49 -11.29
N LYS A 49 -10.08 21.85 -10.12
CA LYS A 49 -9.18 22.09 -8.99
C LYS A 49 -8.93 20.82 -8.19
N TYR A 50 -7.66 20.56 -7.91
CA TYR A 50 -7.22 19.44 -7.08
C TYR A 50 -7.07 19.89 -5.62
N TYR A 51 -7.58 19.08 -4.71
CA TYR A 51 -7.51 19.30 -3.28
C TYR A 51 -7.59 17.97 -2.55
N LEU A 52 -7.06 17.94 -1.32
CA LEU A 52 -7.18 16.79 -0.43
C LEU A 52 -7.98 17.19 0.82
N LYS A 53 -9.02 16.41 1.13
CA LYS A 53 -9.78 16.52 2.39
C LYS A 53 -9.31 15.46 3.37
N ASP A 54 -9.45 15.71 4.66
CA ASP A 54 -9.16 14.71 5.71
C ASP A 54 -10.05 13.45 5.62
N LYS A 55 -11.23 13.59 5.01
CA LYS A 55 -12.17 12.49 4.76
C LYS A 55 -12.90 12.69 3.45
N LEU A 56 -12.89 11.67 2.59
CA LEU A 56 -13.53 11.70 1.28
C LEU A 56 -14.95 11.13 1.38
N LYS A 57 -15.92 11.81 0.78
CA LYS A 57 -17.35 11.43 0.86
C LYS A 57 -17.97 11.20 -0.51
N THR A 58 -17.40 11.75 -1.57
CA THR A 58 -17.93 11.68 -2.95
C THR A 58 -16.86 11.19 -3.95
N MET A 59 -17.29 10.83 -5.16
CA MET A 59 -16.36 10.51 -6.25
C MET A 59 -15.52 11.73 -6.67
N GLU A 60 -16.08 12.94 -6.56
CA GLU A 60 -15.35 14.18 -6.80
C GLU A 60 -14.22 14.36 -5.79
N ASP A 61 -14.47 14.13 -4.49
CA ASP A 61 -13.44 14.15 -3.45
C ASP A 61 -12.32 13.15 -3.77
N PHE A 62 -12.69 11.94 -4.20
CA PHE A 62 -11.74 10.89 -4.58
C PHE A 62 -10.83 11.31 -5.74
N PHE A 63 -11.40 11.75 -6.86
CA PHE A 63 -10.60 12.14 -8.02
C PHE A 63 -9.81 13.42 -7.76
N SER A 64 -10.36 14.39 -7.02
CA SER A 64 -9.64 15.60 -6.63
C SER A 64 -8.41 15.26 -5.77
N GLY A 65 -8.56 14.37 -4.79
CA GLY A 65 -7.45 13.90 -3.95
C GLY A 65 -6.44 13.05 -4.72
N LEU A 66 -6.89 12.22 -5.67
CA LEU A 66 -6.03 11.44 -6.55
C LEU A 66 -5.14 12.34 -7.40
N PHE A 67 -5.71 13.36 -8.06
CA PHE A 67 -4.93 14.30 -8.87
C PHE A 67 -4.03 15.19 -8.04
N TYR A 68 -4.46 15.57 -6.84
CA TYR A 68 -3.61 16.29 -5.89
C TYR A 68 -2.37 15.48 -5.49
N SER A 69 -2.55 14.18 -5.24
CA SER A 69 -1.46 13.23 -4.97
C SER A 69 -0.48 13.12 -6.13
N MET A 70 -1.00 13.04 -7.37
CA MET A 70 -0.18 12.99 -8.59
C MET A 70 0.62 14.27 -8.81
N GLU A 71 0.00 15.44 -8.63
CA GLU A 71 0.65 16.75 -8.79
C GLU A 71 1.83 16.91 -7.82
N LEU A 72 1.69 16.42 -6.58
CA LEU A 72 2.74 16.50 -5.57
C LEU A 72 3.77 15.36 -5.65
N GLY A 73 3.45 14.26 -6.33
CA GLY A 73 4.26 13.04 -6.33
C GLY A 73 4.42 12.40 -4.94
N LYS A 74 3.37 12.43 -4.11
CA LYS A 74 3.41 11.95 -2.72
C LYS A 74 2.30 10.96 -2.43
N GLY A 75 2.59 9.91 -1.66
CA GLY A 75 1.58 8.98 -1.18
C GLY A 75 0.69 9.60 -0.11
N PHE A 76 -0.63 9.36 -0.19
CA PHE A 76 -1.62 9.77 0.80
C PHE A 76 -2.56 8.62 1.11
N GLU A 77 -2.90 8.47 2.39
CA GLU A 77 -3.93 7.55 2.88
C GLU A 77 -5.04 8.36 3.52
N VAL A 78 -6.27 8.20 3.05
CA VAL A 78 -7.41 9.03 3.50
C VAL A 78 -8.63 8.17 3.74
N GLN A 79 -9.33 8.43 4.84
CA GLN A 79 -10.55 7.72 5.16
C GLN A 79 -11.69 8.08 4.21
N ILE A 80 -12.51 7.09 3.89
CA ILE A 80 -13.72 7.25 3.08
C ILE A 80 -14.99 6.92 3.87
N ASN A 81 -16.14 7.40 3.41
CA ASN A 81 -17.43 6.97 3.95
C ASN A 81 -17.93 5.67 3.27
N LYS A 82 -18.94 5.03 3.87
CA LYS A 82 -19.52 3.77 3.36
C LYS A 82 -20.15 3.91 1.95
N GLU A 83 -20.66 5.09 1.62
CA GLU A 83 -21.28 5.33 0.30
C GLU A 83 -20.22 5.37 -0.80
N LEU A 84 -19.13 6.11 -0.59
CA LEU A 84 -18.00 6.17 -1.50
C LEU A 84 -17.33 4.81 -1.65
N TYR A 85 -17.15 4.07 -0.54
CA TYR A 85 -16.63 2.70 -0.58
C TYR A 85 -17.40 1.80 -1.54
N LYS A 86 -18.74 1.79 -1.48
CA LYS A 86 -19.57 1.02 -2.41
C LYS A 86 -19.40 1.44 -3.88
N LYS A 87 -19.23 2.74 -4.13
CA LYS A 87 -18.98 3.25 -5.49
C LYS A 87 -17.61 2.80 -6.01
N LEU A 88 -16.59 2.84 -5.16
CA LEU A 88 -15.23 2.41 -5.50
C LEU A 88 -15.13 0.89 -5.70
N LEU A 89 -15.86 0.07 -4.94
CA LEU A 89 -15.93 -1.37 -5.22
C LEU A 89 -16.46 -1.69 -6.62
N ASN A 90 -17.48 -0.94 -7.07
CA ASN A 90 -18.02 -1.07 -8.42
C ASN A 90 -17.11 -0.46 -9.50
N PHE A 91 -16.06 0.26 -9.10
CA PHE A 91 -15.20 1.02 -10.00
C PHE A 91 -14.10 0.18 -10.67
N SER A 92 -14.15 -1.15 -10.52
CA SER A 92 -13.15 -2.15 -10.96
C SER A 92 -11.75 -1.92 -10.38
N TYR A 93 -11.02 -3.00 -10.15
CA TYR A 93 -9.62 -2.99 -9.74
C TYR A 93 -8.86 -3.97 -10.64
N ASP A 94 -7.55 -3.78 -10.75
CA ASP A 94 -6.70 -4.60 -11.60
C ASP A 94 -6.03 -5.74 -10.80
N GLU A 95 -5.76 -5.50 -9.51
CA GLU A 95 -5.15 -6.48 -8.61
C GLU A 95 -5.79 -6.44 -7.22
N GLU A 96 -5.80 -7.60 -6.57
CA GLU A 96 -6.18 -7.78 -5.16
C GLU A 96 -5.01 -8.44 -4.45
N ARG A 97 -4.58 -7.87 -3.32
CA ARG A 97 -3.43 -8.38 -2.56
C ARG A 97 -3.62 -8.20 -1.06
N MET A 98 -2.80 -8.90 -0.28
CA MET A 98 -2.72 -8.68 1.16
C MET A 98 -2.27 -7.24 1.45
N GLY A 99 -3.10 -6.52 2.19
CA GLY A 99 -2.81 -5.18 2.70
C GLY A 99 -2.53 -5.21 4.21
N GLY A 100 -2.37 -4.03 4.78
CA GLY A 100 -2.03 -3.86 6.18
C GLY A 100 -0.57 -4.21 6.49
N GLN A 101 0.03 -3.49 7.45
CA GLN A 101 1.44 -3.66 7.78
C GLN A 101 1.71 -5.06 8.33
N ALA A 102 0.84 -5.57 9.20
CA ALA A 102 0.98 -6.90 9.76
C ALA A 102 0.80 -7.99 8.70
N GLY A 103 -0.18 -7.84 7.80
CA GLY A 103 -0.43 -8.79 6.71
C GLY A 103 0.72 -8.87 5.71
N ILE A 104 1.23 -7.72 5.25
CA ILE A 104 2.38 -7.63 4.34
C ILE A 104 3.63 -8.22 4.99
N MET A 105 3.92 -7.86 6.25
CA MET A 105 5.09 -8.37 6.95
C MET A 105 5.01 -9.86 7.23
N ALA A 106 3.82 -10.40 7.54
CA ALA A 106 3.63 -11.83 7.75
C ALA A 106 3.94 -12.62 6.48
N ASN A 107 3.44 -12.15 5.33
CA ASN A 107 3.73 -12.76 4.03
C ASN A 107 5.22 -12.71 3.71
N LEU A 108 5.89 -11.57 3.93
CA LEU A 108 7.34 -11.45 3.72
C LEU A 108 8.13 -12.39 4.64
N LEU A 109 7.81 -12.40 5.93
CA LEU A 109 8.55 -13.15 6.94
C LEU A 109 8.35 -14.66 6.81
N SER A 110 7.25 -15.10 6.19
CA SER A 110 6.98 -16.52 5.90
C SER A 110 8.02 -17.17 4.97
N PHE A 111 8.78 -16.39 4.20
CA PHE A 111 9.87 -16.90 3.36
C PHE A 111 11.15 -17.24 4.13
N PHE A 112 11.23 -16.90 5.42
CA PHE A 112 12.38 -17.18 6.28
C PHE A 112 12.08 -18.32 7.25
N SER A 113 13.12 -18.94 7.81
CA SER A 113 12.98 -20.08 8.74
C SER A 113 12.58 -19.66 10.17
N ILE A 114 11.59 -18.78 10.29
CA ILE A 114 11.05 -18.33 11.58
C ILE A 114 10.00 -19.34 12.04
N GLU A 115 10.17 -19.88 13.26
CA GLU A 115 9.33 -20.98 13.77
C GLU A 115 7.87 -20.56 13.96
N ASN A 116 7.62 -19.37 14.51
CA ASN A 116 6.27 -18.87 14.78
C ASN A 116 6.10 -17.40 14.37
N ILE A 117 5.14 -17.15 13.48
CA ILE A 117 4.66 -15.81 13.14
C ILE A 117 3.23 -15.72 13.65
N ILE A 118 3.01 -14.84 14.62
CA ILE A 118 1.71 -14.62 15.26
C ILE A 118 1.16 -13.30 14.71
N VAL A 119 -0.05 -13.35 14.18
CA VAL A 119 -0.79 -12.21 13.60
C VAL A 119 -2.09 -11.97 14.34
#